data_AF-A0A368TF88-F1
#
_entry.id   AF-A0A368TF88-F1
#
_cell.length_a   1.000
_cell.length_b   1.000
_cell.length_c   1.000
_cell.angle_alpha   90.00
_cell.angle_beta   90.00
_cell.angle_gamma   90.00
#
_symmetry.space_group_name_H-M   'P 1'
#
loop_
_entity.id
_entity.type
_entity.pdbx_description
1 polymer ?
#
loop_
_entity_poly.entity_id
_entity_poly.type
_entity_poly.pdbx_seq_one_letter_code
_entity_poly.pdbx_strand_id
1 'polypeptide(L)'
;MSIELLVLIALAGIAVLSSLGVLLSKDNFYSSLYMSATLIFVASIYAIFNLQPVFVLIVFIFVGAIGIVTVAVAATYRSDPESQFSKPWAVLVVITAAVVGFAIYSYKMLNPNLSFGMIEFELINFMSQSEYLILVLALVALVVLLLLSVLKMVAWGTDD
;
A
#
# COMPACT_ATOMS: atom_id res chain seq x y z
N MET A 1 -8.40 -28.81 0.62
CA MET A 1 -7.89 -27.43 0.70
C MET A 1 -6.89 -27.40 1.85
N SER A 2 -5.65 -26.98 1.63
CA SER A 2 -4.63 -26.98 2.69
C SER A 2 -4.94 -25.89 3.73
N ILE A 3 -4.46 -26.08 4.96
CA ILE A 3 -4.68 -25.13 6.07
C ILE A 3 -4.05 -23.76 5.76
N GLU A 4 -2.92 -23.76 5.06
CA GLU A 4 -2.22 -22.56 4.59
C GLU A 4 -3.10 -21.74 3.65
N LEU A 5 -3.82 -22.40 2.72
CA LEU A 5 -4.70 -21.74 1.77
C LEU A 5 -5.91 -21.13 2.49
N LEU A 6 -6.46 -21.81 3.51
CA LEU A 6 -7.53 -21.25 4.36
C LEU A 6 -7.07 -19.99 5.12
N VAL A 7 -5.89 -20.04 5.72
CA VAL A 7 -5.29 -18.90 6.43
C VAL A 7 -5.05 -17.73 5.47
N LEU A 8 -4.54 -18.01 4.27
CA LEU A 8 -4.29 -16.99 3.25
C LEU A 8 -5.59 -16.33 2.79
N ILE A 9 -6.64 -17.11 2.51
CA ILE A 9 -7.96 -16.55 2.17
C ILE A 9 -8.52 -15.72 3.32
N ALA A 10 -8.39 -16.18 4.57
CA ALA A 10 -8.85 -15.43 5.73
C ALA A 10 -8.12 -14.09 5.87
N LEU A 11 -6.79 -14.08 5.77
CA LEU A 11 -5.97 -12.87 5.80
C LEU A 11 -6.29 -11.92 4.64
N ALA A 12 -6.42 -12.44 3.42
CA ALA A 12 -6.79 -11.66 2.26
C ALA A 12 -8.20 -11.06 2.41
N GLY A 13 -9.14 -11.83 2.93
CA GLY A 13 -10.50 -11.35 3.23
C GLY A 13 -10.50 -10.22 4.25
N ILE A 14 -9.76 -10.36 5.34
CA ILE A 14 -9.64 -9.32 6.37
C ILE A 14 -8.93 -8.08 5.80
N ALA A 15 -7.89 -8.26 4.98
CA ALA A 15 -7.20 -7.14 4.32
C ALA A 15 -8.15 -6.35 3.40
N VAL A 16 -8.98 -7.04 2.62
CA VAL A 16 -9.99 -6.40 1.75
C VAL A 16 -11.08 -5.70 2.57
N LEU A 17 -11.57 -6.32 3.64
CA LEU A 17 -12.57 -5.69 4.52
C LEU A 17 -12.01 -4.45 5.20
N SER A 18 -10.76 -4.51 5.67
CA SER A 18 -10.08 -3.35 6.26
C SER A 18 -9.86 -2.25 5.22
N SER A 19 -9.60 -2.59 3.95
CA SER A 19 -9.39 -1.58 2.89
C SER A 19 -10.70 -0.91 2.49
N LEU A 20 -11.80 -1.66 2.47
CA LEU A 20 -13.14 -1.08 2.37
C LEU A 20 -13.44 -0.15 3.56
N GLY A 21 -12.99 -0.52 4.76
CA GLY A 21 -13.05 0.32 5.96
C GLY A 21 -12.40 1.69 5.76
N VAL A 22 -11.28 1.78 5.03
CA VAL A 22 -10.63 3.06 4.68
C VAL A 22 -11.54 3.96 3.85
N LEU A 23 -12.27 3.36 2.90
CA LEU A 23 -13.10 4.09 1.94
C LEU A 23 -14.45 4.52 2.54
N LEU A 24 -14.99 3.71 3.44
CA LEU A 24 -16.29 3.93 4.06
C LEU A 24 -16.21 4.78 5.34
N SER A 25 -15.03 4.84 5.97
CA SER A 25 -14.83 5.63 7.17
C SER A 25 -14.95 7.12 6.88
N LYS A 26 -15.84 7.77 7.62
CA LYS A 26 -16.13 9.20 7.49
C LYS A 26 -15.03 10.07 8.14
N ASP A 27 -14.38 9.54 9.16
CA ASP A 27 -13.35 10.23 9.93
C ASP A 27 -11.96 9.80 9.45
N ASN A 28 -11.10 10.78 9.16
CA ASN A 28 -9.73 10.56 8.72
C ASN A 28 -8.92 9.73 9.73
N PHE A 29 -9.22 9.84 11.02
CA PHE A 29 -8.57 9.04 12.05
C PHE A 29 -8.88 7.54 11.86
N TYR A 30 -10.15 7.18 11.69
CA TYR A 30 -10.51 5.79 11.46
C TYR A 30 -10.01 5.30 10.10
N SER A 31 -10.07 6.12 9.04
CA SER A 31 -9.52 5.75 7.72
C SER A 31 -8.02 5.46 7.76
N SER A 32 -7.23 6.27 8.47
CA SER A 32 -5.79 6.05 8.62
C SER A 32 -5.45 4.84 9.50
N LEU A 33 -6.28 4.53 10.50
CA LEU A 33 -6.15 3.32 11.32
C LEU A 33 -6.45 2.06 10.50
N TYR A 34 -7.55 2.06 9.73
CA TYR A 34 -7.88 0.98 8.81
C TYR A 34 -6.82 0.79 7.72
N MET A 35 -6.19 1.88 7.24
CA MET A 35 -5.07 1.81 6.30
C MET A 35 -3.83 1.17 6.94
N SER A 36 -3.53 1.50 8.19
CA SER A 36 -2.41 0.86 8.89
C SER A 36 -2.67 -0.64 9.08
N ALA A 37 -3.91 -1.00 9.43
CA ALA A 37 -4.33 -2.39 9.56
C ALA A 37 -4.25 -3.16 8.23
N THR A 38 -4.69 -2.58 7.11
CA THR A 38 -4.57 -3.25 5.79
C THR A 38 -3.13 -3.57 5.46
N LEU A 39 -2.22 -2.62 5.69
CA LEU A 39 -0.79 -2.81 5.42
C LEU A 39 -0.18 -3.90 6.29
N ILE A 40 -0.58 -4.04 7.55
CA ILE A 40 -0.13 -5.15 8.43
C ILE A 40 -0.60 -6.50 7.89
N PHE A 41 -1.86 -6.61 7.46
CA PHE A 41 -2.38 -7.85 6.88
C PHE A 41 -1.71 -8.19 5.55
N VAL A 42 -1.49 -7.19 4.70
CA VAL A 42 -0.74 -7.35 3.45
C VAL A 42 0.69 -7.81 3.74
N ALA A 43 1.39 -7.19 4.70
CA ALA A 43 2.73 -7.62 5.10
C ALA A 43 2.73 -9.09 5.57
N SER A 44 1.73 -9.49 6.35
CA SER A 44 1.58 -10.86 6.83
C SER A 44 1.37 -11.86 5.68
N ILE A 45 0.62 -11.49 4.64
CA ILE A 45 0.51 -12.28 3.41
C ILE A 45 1.89 -12.41 2.74
N TYR A 46 2.66 -11.31 2.62
CA TYR A 46 4.02 -11.36 2.08
C TYR A 46 4.96 -12.27 2.90
N ALA A 47 4.82 -12.29 4.23
CA ALA A 47 5.60 -13.17 5.10
C ALA A 47 5.30 -14.66 4.84
N ILE A 48 4.03 -15.01 4.56
CA ILE A 48 3.65 -16.40 4.19
C ILE A 48 4.31 -16.83 2.88
N PHE A 49 4.52 -15.90 1.95
CA PHE A 49 5.27 -16.15 0.71
C PHE A 49 6.80 -16.09 0.88
N ASN A 50 7.32 -16.14 2.11
CA ASN A 50 8.75 -16.00 2.44
C ASN A 50 9.40 -14.68 1.97
N LEU A 51 8.62 -13.63 1.71
CA LEU A 51 9.10 -12.31 1.33
C LEU A 51 9.39 -11.45 2.58
N GLN A 52 10.23 -11.97 3.48
CA GLN A 52 10.55 -11.35 4.78
C GLN A 52 11.12 -9.93 4.68
N PRO A 53 12.03 -9.59 3.74
CA PRO A 53 12.50 -8.21 3.60
C PRO A 53 11.37 -7.23 3.29
N VAL A 54 10.39 -7.64 2.48
CA VAL A 54 9.22 -6.81 2.13
C VAL A 54 8.31 -6.64 3.34
N PHE A 55 8.10 -7.69 4.14
CA PHE A 55 7.38 -7.58 5.41
C PHE A 55 8.01 -6.52 6.32
N VAL A 56 9.34 -6.57 6.51
CA VAL A 56 10.06 -5.61 7.35
C VAL A 56 9.89 -4.18 6.83
N LEU A 57 10.03 -3.96 5.53
CA LEU A 57 9.83 -2.64 4.92
C LEU A 57 8.40 -2.12 5.12
N ILE A 58 7.39 -2.96 4.90
CA ILE A 58 5.98 -2.55 5.10
C ILE A 58 5.73 -2.20 6.57
N VAL A 59 6.14 -3.05 7.51
CA VAL A 59 5.85 -2.82 8.94
C VAL A 59 6.63 -1.63 9.50
N PHE A 60 7.91 -1.50 9.20
CA PHE A 60 8.73 -0.43 9.80
C PHE A 60 8.53 0.92 9.10
N ILE A 61 8.50 0.95 7.77
CA ILE A 61 8.47 2.21 7.03
C ILE A 61 7.02 2.64 6.80
N PHE A 62 6.21 1.78 6.20
CA PHE A 62 4.85 2.17 5.83
C PHE A 62 3.92 2.24 7.03
N VAL A 63 3.93 1.26 7.92
CA VAL A 63 3.09 1.28 9.12
C VAL A 63 3.75 2.13 10.21
N GLY A 64 5.02 1.85 10.53
CA GLY A 64 5.73 2.47 11.66
C GLY A 64 6.06 3.96 11.47
N ALA A 65 6.58 4.36 10.31
CA ALA A 65 6.90 5.77 10.08
C ALA A 65 5.72 6.51 9.46
N ILE A 66 5.31 6.11 8.25
CA ILE A 66 4.31 6.84 7.47
C ILE A 66 2.91 6.70 8.11
N GLY A 67 2.53 5.50 8.52
CA GLY A 67 1.23 5.18 9.11
C GLY A 67 1.04 5.92 10.43
N ILE A 68 2.00 5.83 11.36
CA ILE A 68 1.91 6.54 12.65
C ILE A 68 1.83 8.06 12.45
N VAL A 69 2.65 8.65 11.57
CA VAL A 69 2.57 10.09 11.29
C VAL A 69 1.21 10.46 10.71
N THR A 70 0.69 9.66 9.78
CA THR A 70 -0.64 9.88 9.17
C THR A 70 -1.75 9.78 10.21
N VAL A 71 -1.71 8.78 11.09
CA VAL A 71 -2.68 8.62 12.20
C VAL A 71 -2.57 9.77 13.19
N ALA A 72 -1.35 10.19 13.54
CA ALA A 72 -1.12 11.31 14.45
C ALA A 72 -1.68 12.62 13.87
N VAL A 73 -1.39 12.93 12.61
CA VAL A 73 -1.92 14.12 11.91
C VAL A 73 -3.45 14.06 11.83
N ALA A 74 -4.02 12.90 11.49
CA ALA A 74 -5.47 12.72 11.43
C ALA A 74 -6.13 12.86 12.82
N ALA A 75 -5.42 12.48 13.89
CA ALA A 75 -5.90 12.65 15.27
C ALA A 75 -5.80 14.11 15.73
N THR A 76 -4.74 14.83 15.38
CA THR A 76 -4.52 16.22 15.82
C THR A 76 -5.38 17.22 15.05
N TYR A 77 -5.61 17.00 13.75
CA TYR A 77 -6.44 17.86 12.90
C TYR A 77 -7.83 17.25 12.67
N ARG A 78 -8.39 16.66 13.73
CA ARG A 78 -9.71 16.03 13.68
C ARG A 78 -10.80 17.10 13.57
N SER A 79 -11.15 17.46 12.35
CA SER A 79 -12.32 18.29 12.04
C SER A 79 -13.56 17.39 11.91
N ASP A 80 -14.71 17.84 12.41
CA ASP A 80 -15.98 17.12 12.20
C ASP A 80 -16.25 16.96 10.69
N PRO A 81 -16.27 15.73 10.17
CA PRO A 81 -16.39 15.55 8.73
C PRO A 81 -17.83 15.82 8.29
N GLU A 82 -18.01 16.65 7.28
CA GLU A 82 -19.23 16.60 6.45
C GLU A 82 -19.26 15.25 5.71
N SER A 83 -20.44 14.69 5.44
CA SER A 83 -20.55 13.41 4.74
C SER A 83 -20.08 13.54 3.28
N GLN A 84 -18.85 13.13 2.98
CA GLN A 84 -18.25 13.24 1.64
C GLN A 84 -18.39 11.98 0.78
N PHE A 85 -19.27 11.03 1.13
CA PHE A 85 -19.50 9.87 0.27
C PHE A 85 -20.22 10.29 -1.01
N SER A 86 -19.45 10.51 -2.08
CA SER A 86 -19.99 10.90 -3.37
C SER A 86 -20.31 9.66 -4.20
N LYS A 87 -21.56 9.55 -4.64
CA LYS A 87 -22.02 8.51 -5.59
C LYS A 87 -21.08 8.29 -6.79
N PRO A 88 -20.50 9.32 -7.45
CA PRO A 88 -19.55 9.09 -8.54
C PRO A 88 -18.28 8.36 -8.12
N TRP A 89 -17.82 8.53 -6.88
CA TRP A 89 -16.62 7.88 -6.39
C TRP A 89 -16.80 6.36 -6.22
N ALA A 90 -17.97 5.94 -5.74
CA ALA A 90 -18.33 4.53 -5.67
C ALA A 90 -18.32 3.85 -7.05
N VAL A 91 -18.79 4.54 -8.10
CA VAL A 91 -18.79 4.02 -9.48
C VAL A 91 -17.35 3.76 -9.95
N LEU A 92 -16.42 4.68 -9.70
CA LEU A 92 -15.01 4.49 -10.07
C LEU A 92 -14.37 3.28 -9.37
N VAL A 93 -14.66 3.07 -8.09
CA VAL A 93 -14.16 1.91 -7.34
C VAL A 93 -14.69 0.59 -7.93
N VAL A 94 -15.97 0.54 -8.31
CA VAL A 94 -16.54 -0.67 -8.92
C VAL A 94 -15.93 -0.94 -10.30
N ILE A 95 -15.72 0.10 -11.10
CA ILE A 95 -15.08 -0.04 -12.43
C ILE A 95 -13.65 -0.55 -12.29
N THR A 96 -12.84 0.02 -11.39
CA THR A 96 -11.45 -0.44 -11.21
C THR A 96 -11.40 -1.88 -10.70
N ALA A 97 -12.26 -2.25 -9.75
CA ALA A 97 -12.36 -3.63 -9.28
C ALA A 97 -12.76 -4.60 -10.42
N ALA A 98 -13.71 -4.21 -11.27
CA ALA A 98 -14.13 -5.02 -12.41
C ALA A 98 -13.02 -5.19 -13.46
N VAL A 99 -12.28 -4.11 -13.77
CA VAL A 99 -11.17 -4.15 -14.74
C VAL A 99 -10.04 -5.05 -14.22
N VAL A 100 -9.64 -4.89 -12.96
CA VAL A 100 -8.59 -5.73 -12.35
C VAL A 100 -9.04 -7.19 -12.29
N GLY A 101 -10.29 -7.45 -11.88
CA GLY A 101 -10.85 -8.80 -11.86
C GLY A 101 -10.88 -9.45 -13.24
N PHE A 102 -11.29 -8.71 -14.27
CA PHE A 102 -11.31 -9.18 -15.65
C PHE A 102 -9.89 -9.45 -16.19
N ALA A 103 -8.92 -8.60 -15.86
CA ALA A 103 -7.52 -8.80 -16.24
C ALA A 103 -6.96 -10.10 -15.64
N ILE A 104 -7.22 -10.36 -14.35
CA ILE A 104 -6.77 -11.59 -13.67
C ILE A 104 -7.46 -12.82 -14.29
N TYR A 105 -8.77 -12.74 -14.52
CA TYR A 105 -9.55 -13.84 -15.10
C TYR A 105 -9.07 -14.20 -16.52
N SER A 106 -8.95 -13.20 -17.40
CA SER A 106 -8.50 -13.38 -18.78
C SER A 106 -7.07 -13.91 -18.84
N TYR A 107 -6.17 -13.40 -18.00
CA TYR A 107 -4.78 -13.87 -17.92
C TYR A 107 -4.69 -15.34 -17.51
N LYS A 108 -5.47 -15.77 -16.51
CA LYS A 108 -5.54 -17.18 -16.08
C LYS A 108 -6.12 -18.09 -17.15
N MET A 109 -7.12 -17.61 -17.90
CA MET A 109 -7.73 -18.36 -19.00
C MET A 109 -6.75 -18.58 -20.16
N LEU A 110 -5.89 -17.60 -20.44
CA LEU A 110 -4.85 -17.70 -21.46
C LEU A 110 -3.65 -18.55 -21.02
N ASN A 111 -3.36 -18.61 -19.72
CA ASN A 111 -2.19 -19.30 -19.16
C ASN A 111 -2.59 -20.29 -18.04
N PRO A 112 -3.25 -21.41 -18.38
CA PRO A 112 -3.84 -22.32 -17.40
C PRO A 112 -2.82 -23.09 -16.55
N ASN A 113 -1.56 -23.17 -16.99
CA ASN A 113 -0.49 -23.94 -16.33
C ASN A 113 0.47 -23.07 -15.49
N LEU A 114 0.13 -21.82 -15.22
CA LEU A 114 0.97 -20.96 -14.39
C LEU A 114 0.95 -21.42 -12.93
N SER A 115 2.06 -22.03 -12.52
CA SER A 115 2.45 -22.14 -11.13
C SER A 115 2.96 -20.77 -10.68
N PHE A 116 2.31 -20.16 -9.71
CA PHE A 116 2.89 -19.02 -8.98
C PHE A 116 4.08 -19.56 -8.17
N GLY A 117 5.26 -19.59 -8.80
CA GLY A 117 6.50 -19.95 -8.13
C GLY A 117 6.78 -19.01 -6.96
N MET A 118 7.40 -19.52 -5.90
CA MET A 118 7.90 -18.68 -4.82
C MET A 118 8.85 -17.65 -5.42
N ILE A 119 8.51 -16.36 -5.29
CA ILE A 119 9.38 -15.27 -5.70
C ILE A 119 10.50 -15.23 -4.67
N GLU A 120 11.66 -15.78 -4.99
CA GLU A 120 12.84 -15.67 -4.14
C GLU A 120 13.42 -14.26 -4.29
N PHE A 121 13.22 -13.43 -3.27
CA PHE A 121 13.75 -12.07 -3.23
C PHE A 121 15.23 -12.11 -2.81
N GLU A 122 16.13 -12.42 -3.73
CA GLU A 122 17.57 -12.29 -3.50
C GLU A 122 17.99 -10.83 -3.58
N LEU A 123 17.99 -10.14 -2.43
CA LEU A 123 18.40 -8.75 -2.29
C LEU A 123 19.83 -8.50 -2.80
N ILE A 124 20.68 -9.54 -2.79
CA ILE A 124 22.03 -9.56 -3.36
C ILE A 124 22.01 -9.48 -4.90
N ASN A 125 21.08 -10.16 -5.56
CA ASN A 125 20.91 -10.07 -7.01
C ASN A 125 20.24 -8.76 -7.43
N PHE A 126 19.38 -8.19 -6.58
CA PHE A 126 18.73 -6.91 -6.84
C PHE A 126 19.77 -5.77 -6.99
N MET A 127 20.77 -5.72 -6.11
CA MET A 127 21.84 -4.70 -6.19
C MET A 127 22.89 -4.99 -7.27
N SER A 128 22.96 -6.24 -7.76
CA SER A 128 23.94 -6.66 -8.77
C SER A 128 23.49 -6.38 -10.20
N GLN A 129 22.20 -6.11 -10.44
CA GLN A 129 21.69 -5.75 -11.76
C GLN A 129 21.72 -4.23 -11.96
N SER A 130 22.31 -3.78 -13.06
CA SER A 130 22.52 -2.36 -13.39
C SER A 130 21.23 -1.56 -13.51
N GLU A 131 20.14 -2.18 -13.94
CA GLU A 131 18.82 -1.57 -14.12
C GLU A 131 18.21 -1.12 -12.78
N TYR A 132 18.33 -1.95 -11.75
CA TYR A 132 17.85 -1.59 -10.40
C TYR A 132 18.72 -0.53 -9.75
N LEU A 133 20.03 -0.49 -10.03
CA LEU A 133 20.89 0.59 -9.54
C LEU A 133 20.48 1.96 -10.11
N ILE A 134 20.14 2.03 -11.40
CA ILE A 134 19.61 3.25 -12.03
C ILE A 134 18.30 3.68 -11.37
N LEU A 135 17.41 2.71 -11.11
CA LEU A 135 16.12 2.96 -10.47
C LEU A 135 16.29 3.48 -9.04
N VAL A 136 17.21 2.91 -8.25
CA VAL A 136 17.55 3.38 -6.91
C VAL A 136 18.12 4.80 -6.96
N LEU A 137 19.03 5.07 -7.89
CA LEU A 137 19.64 6.41 -8.04
C LEU A 137 18.58 7.46 -8.42
N ALA A 138 17.65 7.11 -9.31
CA ALA A 138 16.53 7.97 -9.67
C ALA A 138 15.58 8.22 -8.47
N LEU A 139 15.30 7.20 -7.66
CA LEU A 139 14.53 7.33 -6.42
C LEU A 139 15.20 8.27 -5.42
N VAL A 140 16.51 8.10 -5.19
CA VAL A 140 17.29 8.98 -4.30
C VAL A 140 17.26 10.42 -4.80
N ALA A 141 17.46 10.64 -6.10
CA ALA A 141 17.37 11.97 -6.69
C ALA A 141 15.98 12.59 -6.51
N LEU A 142 14.91 11.81 -6.72
CA LEU A 142 13.54 12.26 -6.51
C LEU A 142 13.28 12.65 -5.04
N VAL A 143 13.78 11.86 -4.08
CA VAL A 143 13.67 12.19 -2.65
C VAL A 143 14.40 13.50 -2.32
N VAL A 144 15.62 13.69 -2.83
CA VAL A 144 16.37 14.95 -2.63
C VAL A 144 15.61 16.14 -3.22
N LEU A 145 15.08 16.00 -4.43
CA LEU A 145 14.29 17.05 -5.08
C LEU A 145 13.00 17.38 -4.30
N LEU A 146 12.32 16.38 -3.75
CA LEU A 146 11.15 16.58 -2.89
C LEU A 146 11.53 17.34 -1.61
N LEU A 147 12.63 16.96 -0.95
CA LEU A 147 13.11 17.66 0.25
C LEU A 147 13.47 19.11 -0.05
N LEU A 148 14.17 19.38 -1.16
CA LEU A 148 14.47 20.73 -1.62
C LEU A 148 13.20 21.54 -1.96
N SER A 149 12.20 20.89 -2.55
CA SER A 149 10.91 21.51 -2.86
C SER A 149 10.17 21.93 -1.60
N VAL A 150 10.13 21.06 -0.58
CA VAL A 150 9.54 21.36 0.73
C VAL A 150 10.28 22.51 1.41
N LEU A 151 11.62 22.47 1.44
CA LEU A 151 12.42 23.56 2.03
C LEU A 151 12.17 24.90 1.33
N LYS A 152 12.06 24.91 0.00
CA LYS A 152 11.74 26.12 -0.76
C LYS A 152 10.35 26.66 -0.44
N MET A 153 9.34 25.80 -0.28
CA MET A 153 7.99 26.23 0.09
C MET A 153 7.93 26.84 1.49
N VAL A 154 8.64 26.25 2.45
CA VAL A 154 8.71 26.76 3.83
C VAL A 154 9.48 28.07 3.89
N ALA A 155 10.61 28.18 3.19
CA ALA A 155 11.44 29.38 3.18
C ALA A 155 10.75 30.62 2.54
N TRP A 156 9.75 30.41 1.68
CA TRP A 156 9.01 31.50 1.03
C TRP A 156 7.74 31.92 1.80
N GLY A 157 7.31 31.13 2.79
CA GLY A 157 6.18 31.44 3.67
C GLY A 157 6.53 32.24 4.92
N THR A 158 7.80 32.63 5.08
CA THR A 158 8.33 33.39 6.23
C THR A 158 8.67 34.85 5.91
N ASP A 159 8.32 35.33 4.72
CA ASP A 159 8.55 36.72 4.28
C ASP A 159 7.34 37.65 4.55
N ASP A 160 6.32 37.21 5.31
CA ASP A 160 5.21 38.02 5.82
C ASP A 160 5.23 38.17 7.35
#